data_AF-A0A415H8N6-F1
#
_entry.id   AF-A0A415H8N6-F1
#
_cell.length_a   1.000
_cell.length_b   1.000
_cell.length_c   1.000
_cell.angle_alpha   90.00
_cell.angle_beta   90.00
_cell.angle_gamma   90.00
#
_symmetry.space_group_name_H-M   'P 1'
#
loop_
_entity.id
_entity.type
_entity.pdbx_description
1 polymer ?
#
loop_
_entity_poly.entity_id
_entity_poly.type
_entity_poly.pdbx_seq_one_letter_code
_entity_poly.pdbx_strand_id
1 'polypeptide(L)'
;MRSSSLKVYSPVEYTGYKEKRSGHPSEPGSRTGNRKTTRKPKPILYRLRRFCKRLNWKGIGGLAVTTVVIVFAVRGVVGMFSEHTQTKTAPITTSSPAAEESQPYVFYYKDGQAVSWEDVTDAWAAETGIQKRYALTDAERLEIAQVLTAEAGGEPFAGKIAVAQCILQTCEDEGIRPDEVLRVYAYSKRRPEPTQEALEAVQDVFDFGIVATTEPIKYFYAPALTDSEWHESQIYVMTINGHRFFKEATE
;
A
#
# COMPACT_ATOMS: atom_id res chain seq x y z
N MET A 1 19.32 -9.10 -12.84
CA MET A 1 18.35 -8.70 -11.79
C MET A 1 17.46 -7.63 -12.40
N ARG A 2 16.15 -7.85 -12.52
CA ARG A 2 15.21 -6.79 -12.92
C ARG A 2 14.10 -6.77 -11.88
N SER A 3 14.18 -5.78 -11.01
CA SER A 3 13.14 -5.41 -10.04
C SER A 3 11.84 -5.11 -10.78
N SER A 4 10.72 -5.64 -10.29
CA SER A 4 9.37 -5.37 -10.81
C SER A 4 8.68 -4.25 -10.01
N SER A 5 9.34 -3.11 -9.79
CA SER A 5 8.74 -1.90 -9.17
C SER A 5 7.48 -1.36 -9.86
N LEU A 6 6.31 -1.47 -9.23
CA LEU A 6 5.18 -0.60 -9.54
C LEU A 6 5.61 0.87 -9.51
N LYS A 7 5.02 1.68 -10.40
CA LYS A 7 5.18 3.14 -10.41
C LYS A 7 3.79 3.74 -10.50
N VAL A 8 3.48 4.64 -9.59
CA VAL A 8 2.28 5.47 -9.64
C VAL A 8 2.57 6.69 -10.51
N TYR A 9 1.64 7.03 -11.42
CA TYR A 9 1.68 8.24 -12.25
C TYR A 9 0.33 8.97 -12.16
N SER A 10 0.35 10.31 -12.16
CA SER A 10 -0.87 11.12 -12.32
C SER A 10 -1.21 11.30 -13.81
N PRO A 11 -2.50 11.44 -14.20
CA PRO A 11 -2.88 11.55 -15.60
C PRO A 11 -2.50 12.90 -16.20
N VAL A 12 -1.95 12.88 -17.42
CA VAL A 12 -1.81 14.07 -18.29
C VAL A 12 -3.07 14.13 -19.17
N GLU A 13 -3.73 15.29 -19.22
CA GLU A 13 -4.91 15.51 -20.07
C GLU A 13 -4.59 15.28 -21.54
N TYR A 14 -5.37 14.43 -22.21
CA TYR A 14 -5.26 14.19 -23.65
C TYR A 14 -6.57 14.62 -24.34
N THR A 15 -6.52 15.73 -25.06
CA THR A 15 -7.64 16.26 -25.83
C THR A 15 -7.79 15.52 -27.16
N GLY A 16 -8.96 14.92 -27.37
CA GLY A 16 -9.72 14.96 -28.63
C GLY A 16 -9.31 13.99 -29.74
N TYR A 17 -10.25 13.11 -30.14
CA TYR A 17 -10.46 12.78 -31.56
C TYR A 17 -11.94 12.50 -31.84
N LYS A 18 -12.43 13.08 -32.95
CA LYS A 18 -13.83 13.12 -33.36
C LYS A 18 -14.35 11.79 -33.90
N GLU A 19 -15.58 11.48 -33.52
CA GLU A 19 -16.43 10.41 -34.04
C GLU A 19 -16.95 10.74 -35.46
N LYS A 20 -16.98 9.74 -36.35
CA LYS A 20 -17.77 9.76 -37.59
C LYS A 20 -18.57 8.47 -37.71
N ARG A 21 -19.89 8.63 -37.80
CA ARG A 21 -20.92 7.61 -38.06
C ARG A 21 -20.83 7.06 -39.49
N SER A 22 -21.20 5.78 -39.67
CA SER A 22 -22.41 5.30 -40.41
C SER A 22 -22.17 4.06 -41.29
N GLY A 23 -23.12 3.11 -41.25
CA GLY A 23 -23.40 2.19 -42.37
C GLY A 23 -23.55 0.69 -42.04
N HIS A 24 -24.79 0.20 -42.02
CA HIS A 24 -25.21 -1.21 -42.22
C HIS A 24 -26.54 -1.16 -43.04
N PRO A 25 -27.07 -2.17 -43.77
CA PRO A 25 -26.84 -3.64 -43.77
C PRO A 25 -26.58 -4.28 -45.18
N SER A 26 -26.17 -5.54 -45.35
CA SER A 26 -27.04 -6.74 -45.53
C SER A 26 -26.19 -8.02 -45.79
N GLU A 27 -26.64 -9.17 -45.26
CA GLU A 27 -26.20 -10.57 -45.57
C GLU A 27 -26.91 -11.14 -46.84
N PRO A 28 -26.74 -12.41 -47.32
CA PRO A 28 -26.02 -13.59 -46.78
C PRO A 28 -25.16 -14.39 -47.80
N GLY A 29 -24.30 -15.31 -47.31
CA GLY A 29 -23.54 -16.22 -48.18
C GLY A 29 -22.85 -17.36 -47.43
N SER A 30 -23.25 -18.57 -47.77
CA SER A 30 -22.95 -19.84 -47.09
C SER A 30 -21.52 -20.39 -47.26
N ARG A 31 -21.14 -21.21 -46.26
CA ARG A 31 -20.40 -22.49 -46.33
C ARG A 31 -18.89 -22.51 -46.07
N THR A 32 -18.54 -23.49 -45.22
CA THR A 32 -17.26 -24.23 -45.05
C THR A 32 -16.15 -23.65 -44.18
N GLY A 33 -15.95 -24.33 -43.04
CA GLY A 33 -14.66 -24.88 -42.64
C GLY A 33 -13.62 -23.93 -42.03
N ASN A 34 -13.60 -23.81 -40.70
CA ASN A 34 -12.38 -24.09 -39.96
C ASN A 34 -12.65 -24.20 -38.45
N ARG A 35 -12.35 -25.37 -37.88
CA ARG A 35 -12.27 -25.57 -36.43
C ARG A 35 -11.06 -24.77 -35.93
N LYS A 36 -11.27 -23.49 -35.60
CA LYS A 36 -10.28 -22.68 -34.89
C LYS A 36 -10.11 -23.29 -33.50
N THR A 37 -9.01 -24.01 -33.31
CA THR A 37 -8.52 -24.37 -31.98
C THR A 37 -8.35 -23.07 -31.20
N THR A 38 -9.21 -22.81 -30.22
CA THR A 38 -8.99 -21.75 -29.24
C THR A 38 -7.74 -22.13 -28.46
N ARG A 39 -6.60 -21.53 -28.84
CA ARG A 39 -5.38 -21.60 -28.03
C ARG A 39 -5.72 -20.90 -26.72
N LYS A 40 -5.92 -21.68 -25.66
CA LYS A 40 -6.11 -21.16 -24.31
C LYS A 40 -4.94 -20.20 -24.00
N PRO A 41 -5.20 -19.00 -23.47
CA PRO A 41 -4.12 -18.13 -23.02
C PRO A 41 -3.29 -18.86 -21.97
N LYS A 42 -1.97 -18.77 -22.08
CA LYS A 42 -1.05 -19.45 -21.15
C LYS A 42 -1.22 -18.80 -19.76
N PRO A 43 -1.34 -19.60 -18.68
CA PRO A 43 -1.58 -19.07 -17.34
C PRO A 43 -0.43 -18.16 -16.86
N ILE A 44 -0.79 -17.08 -16.16
CA ILE A 44 0.10 -16.03 -15.63
C ILE A 44 1.17 -16.61 -14.71
N LEU A 45 0.89 -17.78 -14.11
CA LEU A 45 1.76 -18.56 -13.23
C LEU A 45 3.16 -18.89 -13.81
N TYR A 46 3.34 -18.97 -15.13
CA TYR A 46 4.67 -19.26 -15.70
C TYR A 46 5.65 -18.08 -15.59
N ARG A 47 5.17 -16.84 -15.40
CA ARG A 47 6.04 -15.65 -15.32
C ARG A 47 6.54 -15.35 -13.89
N LEU A 48 5.94 -15.92 -12.85
CA LEU A 48 6.28 -15.60 -11.46
C LEU A 48 6.90 -16.74 -10.63
N ARG A 49 6.99 -17.98 -11.16
CA ARG A 49 7.69 -19.10 -10.49
C ARG A 49 9.19 -18.84 -10.21
N ARG A 50 9.77 -17.80 -10.81
CA ARG A 50 11.18 -17.40 -10.59
C ARG A 50 11.38 -16.57 -9.31
N PHE A 51 10.33 -15.98 -8.74
CA PHE A 51 10.46 -15.02 -7.64
C PHE A 51 10.53 -15.71 -6.26
N CYS A 52 9.69 -16.71 -6.02
CA CYS A 52 9.66 -17.43 -4.74
C CYS A 52 10.89 -18.33 -4.48
N LYS A 53 11.72 -18.59 -5.51
CA LYS A 53 12.95 -19.41 -5.36
C LYS A 53 14.18 -18.63 -4.89
N ARG A 54 14.08 -17.30 -4.68
CA ARG A 54 15.23 -16.44 -4.33
C ARG A 54 15.28 -15.98 -2.87
N LEU A 55 14.27 -16.29 -2.07
CA LEU A 55 14.30 -16.07 -0.62
C LEU A 55 14.96 -17.29 0.05
N ASN A 56 16.29 -17.37 -0.09
CA ASN A 56 17.11 -18.36 0.62
C ASN A 56 17.56 -17.75 1.96
N TRP A 57 16.77 -17.99 3.02
CA TRP A 57 16.89 -17.44 4.38
C TRP A 57 18.20 -17.74 5.14
N LYS A 58 19.22 -18.36 4.53
CA LYS A 58 20.45 -18.78 5.23
C LYS A 58 21.63 -17.80 5.10
N GLY A 59 21.45 -16.61 4.52
CA GLY A 59 22.57 -15.70 4.21
C GLY A 59 22.60 -14.34 4.93
N ILE A 60 21.57 -13.97 5.69
CA ILE A 60 21.42 -12.58 6.18
C ILE A 60 22.09 -12.31 7.54
N GLY A 61 22.51 -13.35 8.28
CA GLY A 61 23.15 -13.17 9.59
C GLY A 61 24.60 -12.64 9.58
N GLY A 62 25.31 -12.70 8.45
CA GLY A 62 26.76 -12.46 8.41
C GLY A 62 27.21 -11.04 8.07
N LEU A 63 26.36 -10.21 7.46
CA LEU A 63 26.80 -8.95 6.82
C LEU A 63 26.39 -7.68 7.59
N ALA A 64 25.52 -7.81 8.59
CA ALA A 64 25.07 -6.70 9.44
C ALA A 64 26.08 -6.32 10.55
N VAL A 65 27.02 -7.21 10.88
CA VAL A 65 27.98 -6.97 11.98
C VAL A 65 29.16 -6.09 11.52
N THR A 66 29.49 -6.05 10.23
CA THR A 66 30.66 -5.31 9.74
C THR A 66 30.40 -3.85 9.38
N THR A 67 29.15 -3.44 9.12
CA THR A 67 28.82 -2.06 8.74
C THR A 67 28.62 -1.12 9.93
N VAL A 68 28.27 -1.65 11.10
CA VAL A 68 28.05 -0.86 12.34
C VAL A 68 29.37 -0.26 12.88
N VAL A 69 30.51 -0.89 12.62
CA VAL A 69 31.82 -0.41 13.11
C VAL A 69 32.34 0.82 12.34
N ILE A 70 31.92 1.02 11.08
CA ILE A 70 32.47 2.09 10.22
C ILE A 70 31.74 3.42 10.40
N VAL A 71 30.46 3.41 10.80
CA VAL A 71 29.66 4.64 10.95
C VAL A 71 30.01 5.43 12.22
N PHE A 72 30.58 4.80 13.24
CA PHE A 72 30.97 5.49 14.49
C PHE A 72 32.30 6.27 14.41
N ALA A 73 33.09 6.12 13.35
CA ALA A 73 34.39 6.80 13.23
C ALA A 73 34.34 8.19 12.55
N VAL A 74 33.22 8.61 11.97
CA VAL A 74 33.14 9.85 11.14
C VAL A 74 32.35 11.00 11.81
N ARG A 75 31.77 10.80 13.00
CA ARG A 75 31.08 11.88 13.76
C ARG A 75 32.01 12.62 14.74
N GLY A 76 33.15 13.06 14.25
CA GLY A 76 34.01 13.98 14.99
C GLY A 76 34.67 14.94 14.02
N VAL A 77 34.44 16.24 14.23
CA VAL A 77 35.15 17.42 13.68
C VAL A 77 34.32 18.28 12.68
N VAL A 78 34.11 19.54 13.12
CA VAL A 78 33.63 20.79 12.44
C VAL A 78 32.10 20.97 12.29
N GLY A 79 31.42 22.01 12.80
CA GLY A 79 31.83 23.24 13.51
C GLY A 79 31.67 24.52 12.68
N MET A 80 30.51 25.19 12.82
CA MET A 80 30.20 26.63 12.59
C MET A 80 30.21 27.25 11.16
N PHE A 81 29.13 27.95 10.78
CA PHE A 81 29.01 29.44 10.69
C PHE A 81 27.74 29.91 9.92
N SER A 82 27.21 31.07 10.35
CA SER A 82 26.13 31.93 9.80
C SER A 82 26.34 32.33 8.32
N GLU A 83 25.42 32.92 7.54
CA GLU A 83 24.46 34.02 7.80
C GLU A 83 23.47 34.24 6.62
N HIS A 84 22.43 35.03 6.87
CA HIS A 84 21.37 35.62 6.04
C HIS A 84 21.54 35.75 4.51
N THR A 85 20.44 35.51 3.77
CA THR A 85 19.86 36.52 2.85
C THR A 85 18.34 36.34 2.71
N GLN A 86 17.59 37.41 2.96
CA GLN A 86 16.17 37.54 2.65
C GLN A 86 15.96 37.75 1.15
N THR A 87 14.89 37.22 0.56
CA THR A 87 14.18 37.91 -0.52
C THR A 87 12.67 37.72 -0.36
N LYS A 88 12.03 38.87 -0.18
CA LYS A 88 10.60 39.16 -0.08
C LYS A 88 9.98 39.17 -1.48
N THR A 89 8.76 38.65 -1.64
CA THR A 89 7.57 39.34 -2.22
C THR A 89 6.34 38.44 -2.09
N ALA A 90 5.24 39.04 -1.63
CA ALA A 90 3.94 38.44 -1.28
C ALA A 90 2.88 38.73 -2.39
N PRO A 91 1.56 38.74 -2.11
CA PRO A 91 0.61 37.62 -2.09
C PRO A 91 -0.53 37.80 -3.11
N ILE A 92 -1.30 36.74 -3.42
CA ILE A 92 -2.68 36.90 -3.94
C ILE A 92 -3.60 35.85 -3.30
N THR A 93 -4.64 36.37 -2.66
CA THR A 93 -5.76 35.68 -2.00
C THR A 93 -6.80 35.21 -3.02
N THR A 94 -7.55 34.17 -2.64
CA THR A 94 -8.94 33.88 -3.06
C THR A 94 -9.12 33.11 -4.37
N SER A 95 -9.41 31.81 -4.27
CA SER A 95 -10.80 31.31 -4.38
C SER A 95 -10.87 29.78 -4.19
N SER A 96 -11.73 29.36 -3.27
CA SER A 96 -12.39 28.05 -3.29
C SER A 96 -13.32 28.02 -4.52
N PRO A 97 -13.44 26.91 -5.27
CA PRO A 97 -14.55 25.99 -4.95
C PRO A 97 -14.31 24.51 -5.31
N ALA A 98 -15.31 23.71 -4.95
CA ALA A 98 -15.72 22.44 -5.53
C ALA A 98 -15.10 21.18 -4.91
N ALA A 99 -15.95 20.47 -4.18
CA ALA A 99 -15.81 19.05 -3.90
C ALA A 99 -15.57 18.32 -5.22
N GLU A 100 -14.34 17.85 -5.40
CA GLU A 100 -13.94 17.04 -6.53
C GLU A 100 -14.60 15.67 -6.35
N GLU A 101 -15.55 15.36 -7.24
CA GLU A 101 -16.17 14.05 -7.35
C GLU A 101 -15.03 13.02 -7.53
N SER A 102 -14.85 12.15 -6.54
CA SER A 102 -13.69 11.26 -6.44
C SER A 102 -13.62 10.34 -7.65
N GLN A 103 -12.73 10.67 -8.60
CA GLN A 103 -12.41 9.76 -9.70
C GLN A 103 -11.94 8.43 -9.09
N PRO A 104 -12.46 7.28 -9.53
CA PRO A 104 -12.06 5.99 -8.98
C PRO A 104 -10.55 5.84 -9.16
N TYR A 105 -9.81 5.66 -8.07
CA TYR A 105 -8.37 5.48 -8.14
C TYR A 105 -8.06 4.20 -8.89
N VAL A 106 -7.27 4.33 -9.96
CA VAL A 106 -6.92 3.25 -10.85
C VAL A 106 -5.48 2.86 -10.60
N PHE A 107 -5.25 1.59 -10.29
CA PHE A 107 -3.90 1.07 -10.16
C PHE A 107 -3.33 0.73 -11.54
N TYR A 108 -2.05 0.99 -11.75
CA TYR A 108 -1.39 0.74 -13.02
C TYR A 108 -0.28 -0.29 -12.89
N TYR A 109 -0.23 -1.24 -13.83
CA TYR A 109 0.97 -2.04 -14.04
C TYR A 109 2.12 -1.18 -14.58
N LYS A 110 3.34 -1.72 -14.53
CA LYS A 110 4.56 -1.09 -15.10
C LYS A 110 4.43 -0.64 -16.57
N ASP A 111 3.55 -1.27 -17.32
CA ASP A 111 3.27 -0.99 -18.73
C ASP A 111 2.15 0.05 -18.93
N GLY A 112 1.64 0.65 -17.86
CA GLY A 112 0.62 1.70 -17.91
C GLY A 112 -0.80 1.19 -18.10
N GLN A 113 -1.02 -0.12 -18.01
CA GLN A 113 -2.37 -0.69 -18.07
C GLN A 113 -3.08 -0.53 -16.73
N ALA A 114 -4.30 0.02 -16.77
CA ALA A 114 -5.23 0.10 -15.64
C ALA A 114 -5.62 -1.30 -15.12
N VAL A 115 -5.70 -1.45 -13.80
CA VAL A 115 -5.92 -2.72 -13.11
C VAL A 115 -6.93 -2.51 -11.99
N SER A 116 -7.89 -3.42 -11.92
CA SER A 116 -8.71 -3.67 -10.74
C SER A 116 -7.96 -4.66 -9.85
N TRP A 117 -7.46 -4.23 -8.69
CA TRP A 117 -6.73 -5.14 -7.79
C TRP A 117 -7.63 -6.17 -7.15
N GLU A 118 -8.87 -5.81 -6.85
CA GLU A 118 -9.89 -6.74 -6.40
C GLU A 118 -9.99 -7.93 -7.37
N ASP A 119 -10.17 -7.66 -8.67
CA ASP A 119 -10.24 -8.72 -9.69
C ASP A 119 -8.95 -9.53 -9.78
N VAL A 120 -7.78 -8.88 -9.67
CA VAL A 120 -6.48 -9.57 -9.71
C VAL A 120 -6.30 -10.49 -8.51
N THR A 121 -6.62 -10.01 -7.31
CA THR A 121 -6.50 -10.79 -6.07
C THR A 121 -7.51 -11.92 -6.03
N ASP A 122 -8.72 -11.73 -6.57
CA ASP A 122 -9.73 -12.78 -6.72
C ASP A 122 -9.33 -13.84 -7.73
N ALA A 123 -8.83 -13.43 -8.90
CA ALA A 123 -8.32 -14.37 -9.90
C ALA A 123 -7.15 -15.19 -9.34
N TRP A 124 -6.23 -14.54 -8.61
CA TRP A 124 -5.12 -15.22 -7.97
C TRP A 124 -5.58 -16.20 -6.87
N ALA A 125 -6.53 -15.79 -6.03
CA ALA A 125 -7.12 -16.65 -5.00
C ALA A 125 -7.79 -17.88 -5.62
N ALA A 126 -8.56 -17.69 -6.70
CA ALA A 126 -9.20 -18.78 -7.44
C ALA A 126 -8.19 -19.72 -8.12
N GLU A 127 -7.10 -19.19 -8.68
CA GLU A 127 -6.06 -19.99 -9.34
C GLU A 127 -5.20 -20.79 -8.35
N THR A 128 -4.88 -20.21 -7.19
CA THR A 128 -3.98 -20.81 -6.20
C THR A 128 -4.71 -21.64 -5.14
N GLY A 129 -6.03 -21.48 -5.02
CA GLY A 129 -6.84 -22.07 -3.96
C GLY A 129 -6.62 -21.41 -2.59
N ILE A 130 -5.90 -20.29 -2.53
CA ILE A 130 -5.66 -19.53 -1.30
C ILE A 130 -6.83 -18.57 -1.09
N GLN A 131 -7.45 -18.61 0.08
CA GLN A 131 -8.48 -17.63 0.45
C GLN A 131 -7.82 -16.35 0.96
N LYS A 132 -8.33 -15.19 0.53
CA LYS A 132 -7.94 -13.90 1.12
C LYS A 132 -8.32 -13.89 2.59
N ARG A 133 -7.50 -13.29 3.46
CA ARG A 133 -7.87 -13.12 4.87
C ARG A 133 -9.06 -12.18 5.01
N TYR A 134 -9.04 -11.06 4.30
CA TYR A 134 -10.08 -10.05 4.36
C TYR A 134 -10.28 -9.40 2.98
N ALA A 135 -11.54 -9.40 2.51
CA ALA A 135 -11.87 -8.86 1.19
C ALA A 135 -11.91 -7.31 1.21
N LEU A 136 -11.00 -6.69 0.45
CA LEU A 136 -10.93 -5.25 0.24
C LEU A 136 -11.27 -4.89 -1.20
N THR A 137 -12.02 -3.80 -1.35
CA THR A 137 -12.16 -3.05 -2.61
C THR A 137 -10.89 -2.26 -2.91
N ASP A 138 -10.73 -1.84 -4.15
CA ASP A 138 -9.60 -1.02 -4.60
C ASP A 138 -9.50 0.31 -3.86
N ALA A 139 -10.65 0.94 -3.55
CA ALA A 139 -10.69 2.20 -2.81
C ALA A 139 -10.20 2.04 -1.37
N GLU A 140 -10.61 0.96 -0.69
CA GLU A 140 -10.15 0.68 0.67
C GLU A 140 -8.66 0.32 0.70
N ARG A 141 -8.18 -0.45 -0.29
CA ARG A 141 -6.74 -0.76 -0.43
C ARG A 141 -5.92 0.51 -0.54
N LEU A 142 -6.36 1.44 -1.39
CA LEU A 142 -5.72 2.73 -1.52
C LEU A 142 -5.74 3.47 -0.19
N GLU A 143 -6.92 3.62 0.42
CA GLU A 143 -7.07 4.44 1.62
C GLU A 143 -6.19 3.94 2.76
N ILE A 144 -6.18 2.61 2.98
CA ILE A 144 -5.32 1.98 3.97
C ILE A 144 -3.84 2.25 3.62
N ALA A 145 -3.41 2.07 2.37
CA ALA A 145 -2.01 2.31 1.98
C ALA A 145 -1.59 3.79 2.15
N GLN A 146 -2.51 4.73 1.93
CA GLN A 146 -2.29 6.15 2.19
C GLN A 146 -2.13 6.43 3.69
N VAL A 147 -2.96 5.81 4.52
CA VAL A 147 -2.85 5.89 5.98
C VAL A 147 -1.53 5.29 6.45
N LEU A 148 -1.14 4.10 6.00
CA LEU A 148 0.16 3.51 6.35
C LEU A 148 1.33 4.42 5.97
N THR A 149 1.23 5.10 4.83
CA THR A 149 2.26 6.05 4.39
C THR A 149 2.31 7.28 5.30
N ALA A 150 1.18 7.72 5.85
CA ALA A 150 1.11 8.83 6.80
C ALA A 150 1.53 8.45 8.22
N GLU A 151 1.09 7.29 8.71
CA GLU A 151 1.28 6.81 10.09
C GLU A 151 2.65 6.18 10.29
N ALA A 152 3.04 5.28 9.39
CA ALA A 152 4.26 4.50 9.48
C ALA A 152 5.33 5.00 8.48
N GLY A 153 5.28 6.31 8.17
CA GLY A 153 6.27 6.98 7.34
C GLY A 153 7.62 7.03 8.07
N GLY A 154 8.65 6.40 7.49
CA GLY A 154 9.98 6.28 8.12
C GLY A 154 10.13 5.07 9.04
N GLU A 155 9.05 4.36 9.37
CA GLU A 155 9.09 3.10 10.10
C GLU A 155 9.58 1.95 9.20
N PRO A 156 10.25 0.92 9.76
CA PRO A 156 10.63 -0.27 9.00
C PRO A 156 9.38 -1.00 8.46
N PHE A 157 9.57 -1.86 7.46
CA PHE A 157 8.46 -2.63 6.86
C PHE A 157 7.62 -3.40 7.91
N ALA A 158 8.26 -3.97 8.94
CA ALA A 158 7.57 -4.62 10.05
C ALA A 158 6.61 -3.67 10.81
N GLY A 159 6.94 -2.38 10.93
CA GLY A 159 6.07 -1.39 11.54
C GLY A 159 4.83 -1.10 10.66
N LYS A 160 4.99 -1.10 9.34
CA LYS A 160 3.87 -0.97 8.39
C LYS A 160 2.93 -2.19 8.47
N ILE A 161 3.49 -3.40 8.57
CA ILE A 161 2.73 -4.62 8.82
C ILE A 161 1.98 -4.55 10.16
N ALA A 162 2.61 -4.05 11.23
CA ALA A 162 1.97 -3.93 12.53
C ALA A 162 0.80 -2.92 12.53
N VAL A 163 0.95 -1.77 11.87
CA VAL A 163 -0.15 -0.80 11.71
C VAL A 163 -1.28 -1.37 10.86
N ALA A 164 -0.96 -2.06 9.75
CA ALA A 164 -1.95 -2.76 8.94
C ALA A 164 -2.70 -3.83 9.74
N GLN A 165 -1.98 -4.58 10.58
CA GLN A 165 -2.53 -5.59 11.46
C GLN A 165 -3.51 -4.96 12.46
N CYS A 166 -3.21 -3.78 13.02
CA CYS A 166 -4.16 -3.07 13.89
C CYS A 166 -5.48 -2.77 13.16
N ILE A 167 -5.40 -2.25 11.94
CA ILE A 167 -6.61 -1.97 11.14
C ILE A 167 -7.40 -3.25 10.88
N LEU A 168 -6.71 -4.32 10.45
CA LEU A 168 -7.33 -5.62 10.18
C LEU A 168 -8.00 -6.20 11.44
N GLN A 169 -7.29 -6.20 12.57
CA GLN A 169 -7.79 -6.74 13.83
C GLN A 169 -9.05 -5.98 14.27
N THR A 170 -9.06 -4.65 14.16
CA THR A 170 -10.25 -3.85 14.47
C THR A 170 -11.40 -4.12 13.51
N CYS A 171 -11.15 -4.29 12.20
CA CYS A 171 -12.19 -4.69 11.24
C CYS A 171 -12.80 -6.06 11.63
N GLU A 172 -11.96 -7.03 11.98
CA GLU A 172 -12.38 -8.39 12.36
C GLU A 172 -13.18 -8.41 13.67
N ASP A 173 -12.74 -7.66 14.68
CA ASP A 173 -13.35 -7.67 16.02
C ASP A 173 -14.64 -6.85 16.10
N GLU A 174 -14.69 -5.69 15.44
CA GLU A 174 -15.85 -4.78 15.48
C GLU A 174 -16.86 -5.06 14.36
N GLY A 175 -16.47 -5.82 13.32
CA GLY A 175 -17.32 -6.10 12.17
C GLY A 175 -17.60 -4.87 11.28
N ILE A 176 -16.74 -3.85 11.33
CA ILE A 176 -16.85 -2.62 10.55
C ILE A 176 -15.83 -2.57 9.40
N ARG A 177 -16.11 -1.74 8.38
CA ARG A 177 -15.23 -1.59 7.22
C ARG A 177 -14.03 -0.67 7.53
N PRO A 178 -12.94 -0.77 6.76
CA PRO A 178 -11.72 0.00 7.02
C PRO A 178 -11.93 1.51 7.11
N ASP A 179 -12.76 2.11 6.26
CA ASP A 179 -13.05 3.55 6.31
C ASP A 179 -13.64 3.98 7.67
N GLU A 180 -14.49 3.13 8.24
CA GLU A 180 -15.07 3.36 9.55
C GLU A 180 -14.04 3.15 10.68
N VAL A 181 -13.20 2.12 10.60
CA VAL A 181 -12.07 1.93 11.54
C VAL A 181 -11.20 3.17 11.57
N LEU A 182 -10.78 3.66 10.40
CA LEU A 182 -9.89 4.81 10.28
C LEU A 182 -10.50 6.07 10.92
N ARG A 183 -11.83 6.23 10.81
CA ARG A 183 -12.57 7.35 11.41
C ARG A 183 -12.74 7.20 12.93
N VAL A 184 -13.19 6.03 13.40
CA VAL A 184 -13.53 5.79 14.81
C VAL A 184 -12.27 5.74 15.68
N TYR A 185 -11.20 5.14 15.16
CA TYR A 185 -9.92 4.97 15.87
C TYR A 185 -8.93 6.12 15.60
N ALA A 186 -9.44 7.24 15.07
CA ALA A 186 -8.70 8.50 14.92
C ALA A 186 -7.37 8.39 14.17
N TYR A 187 -7.29 7.51 13.16
CA TYR A 187 -6.15 7.49 12.24
C TYR A 187 -6.02 8.84 11.53
N SER A 188 -4.80 9.16 11.12
CA SER A 188 -4.43 10.37 10.39
C SER A 188 -5.38 10.59 9.22
N LYS A 189 -5.86 11.81 9.07
CA LYS A 189 -6.72 12.23 7.95
C LYS A 189 -5.90 12.58 6.70
N ARG A 190 -4.58 12.60 6.79
CA ARG A 190 -3.72 12.86 5.64
C ARG A 190 -3.77 11.66 4.70
N ARG A 191 -3.85 11.93 3.40
CA ARG A 191 -3.89 10.92 2.34
C ARG A 191 -2.77 11.18 1.31
N PRO A 192 -1.49 11.07 1.70
CA PRO A 192 -0.38 11.21 0.75
C PRO A 192 -0.40 10.09 -0.28
N GLU A 193 0.32 10.25 -1.39
CA GLU A 193 0.47 9.16 -2.38
C GLU A 193 1.06 7.91 -1.70
N PRO A 194 0.43 6.72 -1.82
CA PRO A 194 0.91 5.51 -1.19
C PRO A 194 2.32 5.15 -1.64
N THR A 195 3.16 4.80 -0.68
CA THR A 195 4.46 4.18 -0.97
C THR A 195 4.29 2.74 -1.42
N GLN A 196 5.27 2.24 -2.18
CA GLN A 196 5.29 0.83 -2.59
C GLN A 196 5.27 -0.12 -1.38
N GLU A 197 6.02 0.19 -0.32
CA GLU A 197 6.03 -0.60 0.91
C GLU A 197 4.68 -0.61 1.62
N ALA A 198 3.92 0.50 1.57
CA ALA A 198 2.58 0.53 2.15
C ALA A 198 1.61 -0.37 1.37
N LEU A 199 1.65 -0.35 0.03
CA LEU A 199 0.84 -1.23 -0.81
C LEU A 199 1.17 -2.72 -0.56
N GLU A 200 2.46 -3.05 -0.46
CA GLU A 200 2.93 -4.40 -0.15
C GLU A 200 2.47 -4.85 1.25
N ALA A 201 2.53 -3.97 2.25
CA ALA A 201 2.03 -4.28 3.59
C ALA A 201 0.52 -4.55 3.62
N VAL A 202 -0.29 -3.77 2.87
CA VAL A 202 -1.72 -4.03 2.74
C VAL A 202 -1.97 -5.41 2.12
N GLN A 203 -1.27 -5.74 1.05
CA GLN A 203 -1.39 -7.05 0.42
C GLN A 203 -1.01 -8.18 1.38
N ASP A 204 0.15 -8.08 2.02
CA ASP A 204 0.65 -9.13 2.92
C ASP A 204 -0.31 -9.38 4.08
N VAL A 205 -0.88 -8.33 4.66
CA VAL A 205 -1.78 -8.44 5.82
C VAL A 205 -3.19 -8.87 5.42
N PHE A 206 -3.82 -8.20 4.46
CA PHE A 206 -5.24 -8.43 4.14
C PHE A 206 -5.46 -9.60 3.18
N ASP A 207 -4.53 -9.87 2.26
CA ASP A 207 -4.67 -11.00 1.34
C ASP A 207 -4.05 -12.28 1.93
N PHE A 208 -2.84 -12.19 2.46
CA PHE A 208 -2.09 -13.39 2.90
C PHE A 208 -2.13 -13.62 4.41
N GLY A 209 -2.67 -12.69 5.20
CA GLY A 209 -2.78 -12.84 6.65
C GLY A 209 -1.44 -12.79 7.37
N ILE A 210 -0.42 -12.15 6.78
CA ILE A 210 0.86 -11.92 7.43
C ILE A 210 0.68 -10.91 8.57
N VAL A 211 1.18 -11.25 9.74
CA VAL A 211 1.06 -10.46 10.95
C VAL A 211 2.45 -10.15 11.52
N ALA A 212 2.58 -8.99 12.16
CA ALA A 212 3.80 -8.64 12.90
C ALA A 212 3.93 -9.47 14.19
N THR A 213 2.79 -9.89 14.75
CA THR A 213 2.71 -10.75 15.95
C THR A 213 1.45 -11.59 15.95
N THR A 214 1.50 -12.70 16.69
CA THR A 214 0.33 -13.54 16.97
C THR A 214 -0.64 -12.91 17.97
N GLU A 215 -0.23 -11.85 18.68
CA GLU A 215 -1.09 -11.09 19.60
C GLU A 215 -2.06 -10.18 18.82
N PRO A 216 -3.31 -9.99 19.29
CA PRO A 216 -4.32 -9.16 18.62
C PRO A 216 -4.10 -7.67 18.92
N ILE A 217 -3.05 -7.09 18.36
CA ILE A 217 -2.76 -5.65 18.53
C ILE A 217 -3.85 -4.81 17.86
N LYS A 218 -4.43 -3.85 18.59
CA LYS A 218 -5.44 -2.90 18.09
C LYS A 218 -4.98 -1.44 18.13
N TYR A 219 -4.12 -1.11 19.08
CA TYR A 219 -3.74 0.28 19.37
C TYR A 219 -2.25 0.49 19.21
N PHE A 220 -1.86 1.68 18.79
CA PHE A 220 -0.48 2.10 18.78
C PHE A 220 -0.36 3.61 18.93
N TYR A 221 0.77 4.06 19.44
CA TYR A 221 1.13 5.48 19.39
C TYR A 221 2.65 5.65 19.35
N ALA A 222 3.08 6.86 18.99
CA ALA A 222 4.49 7.27 18.94
C ALA A 222 4.85 8.15 20.16
N PRO A 223 5.55 7.62 21.18
CA PRO A 223 5.88 8.38 22.39
C PRO A 223 6.76 9.61 22.15
N ALA A 224 7.50 9.63 21.02
CA ALA A 224 8.30 10.78 20.64
C ALA A 224 7.47 11.98 20.15
N LEU A 225 6.18 11.76 19.82
CA LEU A 225 5.29 12.78 19.26
C LEU A 225 4.17 13.18 20.23
N THR A 226 3.73 12.26 21.07
CA THR A 226 2.67 12.50 22.05
C THR A 226 2.76 11.53 23.21
N ASP A 227 2.41 12.02 24.40
CA ASP A 227 2.13 11.17 25.55
C ASP A 227 0.66 10.76 25.54
N SER A 228 0.34 9.53 25.98
CA SER A 228 -1.04 9.05 26.04
C SER A 228 -1.25 8.05 27.18
N GLU A 229 -1.84 8.52 28.28
CA GLU A 229 -2.16 7.67 29.44
C GLU A 229 -3.14 6.55 29.09
N TRP A 230 -4.07 6.81 28.17
CA TRP A 230 -5.05 5.81 27.73
C TRP A 230 -4.41 4.64 26.96
N HIS A 231 -3.43 4.92 26.09
CA HIS A 231 -2.68 3.83 25.43
C HIS A 231 -1.89 3.01 26.46
N GLU A 232 -1.26 3.69 27.43
CA GLU A 232 -0.50 3.03 28.49
C GLU A 232 -1.37 2.28 29.51
N SER A 233 -2.69 2.52 29.54
CA SER A 233 -3.62 1.68 30.31
C SER A 233 -4.01 0.39 29.58
N GLN A 234 -3.65 0.24 28.30
CA GLN A 234 -3.86 -0.99 27.53
C GLN A 234 -2.73 -2.01 27.78
N ILE A 235 -2.90 -3.25 27.32
CA ILE A 235 -1.87 -4.28 27.51
C ILE A 235 -0.77 -4.09 26.45
N TYR A 236 0.42 -3.68 26.90
CA TYR A 236 1.60 -3.57 26.05
C TYR A 236 1.97 -4.92 25.43
N VAL A 237 2.22 -4.92 24.12
CA VAL A 237 2.66 -6.10 23.38
C VAL A 237 4.10 -5.97 22.92
N MET A 238 4.43 -4.89 22.20
CA MET A 238 5.78 -4.68 21.68
C MET A 238 6.05 -3.22 21.28
N THR A 239 7.30 -2.96 20.93
CA THR A 239 7.73 -1.72 20.28
C THR A 239 8.44 -2.05 18.97
N ILE A 240 8.02 -1.43 17.88
CA ILE A 240 8.74 -1.46 16.61
C ILE A 240 9.20 -0.04 16.31
N ASN A 241 10.51 0.17 16.40
CA ASN A 241 11.15 1.47 16.20
C ASN A 241 10.45 2.61 16.97
N GLY A 242 9.70 3.50 16.31
CA GLY A 242 9.07 4.66 16.95
C GLY A 242 7.71 4.37 17.60
N HIS A 243 7.10 3.21 17.33
CA HIS A 243 5.74 2.89 17.73
C HIS A 243 5.67 1.84 18.83
N ARG A 244 4.84 2.12 19.85
CA ARG A 244 4.42 1.13 20.85
C ARG A 244 3.06 0.57 20.45
N PHE A 245 2.91 -0.74 20.51
CA PHE A 245 1.70 -1.46 20.13
C PHE A 245 1.09 -2.17 21.33
N PHE A 246 -0.24 -2.15 21.39
CA PHE A 246 -1.03 -2.62 22.51
C PHE A 246 -2.22 -3.46 22.02
N LYS A 247 -2.62 -4.41 22.86
CA LYS A 247 -3.92 -5.07 22.76
C LYS A 247 -4.84 -4.56 23.86
N GLU A 248 -6.14 -4.71 23.63
CA GLU A 248 -7.18 -4.30 24.56
C GLU A 248 -7.00 -4.94 25.94
N ALA A 249 -7.12 -4.13 26.98
CA ALA A 249 -7.20 -4.65 28.34
C ALA A 249 -8.56 -5.32 28.53
N THR A 250 -8.56 -6.61 28.85
CA THR A 250 -9.79 -7.33 29.20
C THR A 250 -10.33 -6.78 30.51
N GLU A 251 -11.62 -6.40 30.54
CA GLU A 251 -12.34 -6.07 31.78
C GLU A 251 -12.44 -7.25 32.75
#